data_AF-A0A292R9A7-F1
#
_entry.id   AF-A0A292R9A7-F1
#
_cell.length_a   1.000
_cell.length_b   1.000
_cell.length_c   1.000
_cell.angle_alpha   90.00
_cell.angle_beta   90.00
_cell.angle_gamma   90.00
#
_symmetry.space_group_name_H-M   'P 1'
#
loop_
_entity.id
_entity.type
_entity.pdbx_description
1 polymer ?
#
loop_
_entity_poly.entity_id
_entity_poly.type
_entity_poly.pdbx_seq_one_letter_code
_entity_poly.pdbx_strand_id
1 'polypeptide(L)'
;MDENYFVENDKFLSMNGILGRRNFVINTLIIEIIKTLIGSTPFVYFVLFNPKYIPELSVINNISNLPVWALIWICVMGLVSTALYFPSIVRRVRDIIGDIDDNRVYLVSSVLSVIIFVAYTPVGANFWGKWFSFFVILVLIFQKGKISSQRPINTLIKFNWGAFLGTWIWGLFNKAPMTVFMLPLCLTFGWFPFMLICGLKGNEWAAKSEDIEDETIFHKNQEKQSVIWAVLTPIIILLGSFAMIIGSGVLAYNYGKAHPEFKTQLVKISDSYQDAAIKSNFTKIDLKKDSYSFYIEPEIWNKLSQSYKIKMFDMAANYAASQYKKPETRLKEMEKYPFDVVSMNKTKIYSSFNNEVLASFDLDLQEYSKNLKSAKSLSDIMFLTNSGYKINSNPTLP
;
A
#
# COMPACT_ATOMS: atom_id res chain seq x y z
N MET A 1 43.77 -19.69 -18.28
CA MET A 1 42.30 -19.81 -18.23
C MET A 1 41.84 -18.90 -17.11
N ASP A 2 41.19 -17.79 -17.44
CA ASP A 2 41.02 -16.64 -16.55
C ASP A 2 40.18 -16.96 -15.32
N GLU A 3 40.84 -17.01 -14.16
CA GLU A 3 40.28 -17.41 -12.86
C GLU A 3 39.11 -16.53 -12.38
N ASN A 4 38.82 -15.39 -13.03
CA ASN A 4 37.84 -14.41 -12.57
C ASN A 4 36.38 -14.64 -13.05
N TYR A 5 36.12 -15.49 -14.05
CA TYR A 5 34.78 -15.60 -14.65
C TYR A 5 33.76 -16.35 -13.79
N PHE A 6 34.22 -17.32 -13.00
CA PHE A 6 33.37 -18.23 -12.21
C PHE A 6 33.49 -18.03 -10.69
N VAL A 7 34.16 -16.95 -10.28
CA VAL A 7 34.19 -16.51 -8.88
C VAL A 7 32.83 -15.91 -8.54
N GLU A 8 32.30 -16.23 -7.36
CA GLU A 8 31.08 -15.59 -6.90
C GLU A 8 31.35 -14.14 -6.54
N ASN A 9 30.47 -13.27 -7.02
CA ASN A 9 30.63 -11.85 -6.86
C ASN A 9 29.30 -11.23 -6.42
N ASP A 10 29.24 -10.95 -5.13
CA ASP A 10 28.05 -10.42 -4.46
C ASP A 10 27.92 -8.89 -4.56
N LYS A 11 28.85 -8.20 -5.25
CA LYS A 11 28.78 -6.74 -5.41
C LYS A 11 27.54 -6.35 -6.22
N PHE A 12 26.60 -5.62 -5.63
CA PHE A 12 25.28 -5.35 -6.23
C PHE A 12 25.28 -4.97 -7.73
N LEU A 13 26.14 -4.05 -8.18
CA LEU A 13 26.17 -3.56 -9.57
C LEU A 13 27.24 -4.19 -10.48
N SER A 14 28.00 -5.19 -10.01
CA SER A 14 29.05 -5.79 -10.85
C SER A 14 28.47 -6.69 -11.94
N MET A 15 29.13 -6.75 -13.10
CA MET A 15 28.79 -7.69 -14.18
C MET A 15 29.72 -8.90 -14.23
N ASN A 16 30.75 -8.93 -13.38
CA ASN A 16 31.79 -9.96 -13.39
C ASN A 16 31.46 -11.10 -12.43
N GLY A 17 31.99 -12.29 -12.70
CA GLY A 17 31.76 -13.47 -11.89
C GLY A 17 30.37 -14.08 -12.07
N ILE A 18 29.93 -14.83 -11.08
CA ILE A 18 28.62 -15.49 -11.03
C ILE A 18 27.82 -15.06 -9.79
N LEU A 19 26.51 -15.33 -9.81
CA LEU A 19 25.61 -15.05 -8.69
C LEU A 19 24.72 -16.26 -8.42
N GLY A 20 24.87 -16.86 -7.24
CA GLY A 20 24.03 -17.98 -6.81
C GLY A 20 22.56 -17.58 -6.61
N ARG A 21 21.67 -18.57 -6.57
CA ARG A 21 20.20 -18.37 -6.43
C ARG A 21 19.83 -17.47 -5.25
N ARG A 22 20.43 -17.75 -4.09
CA ARG A 22 20.15 -17.00 -2.85
C ARG A 22 20.53 -15.53 -2.98
N ASN A 23 21.72 -15.23 -3.49
CA ASN A 23 22.20 -13.86 -3.63
C ASN A 23 21.45 -13.12 -4.75
N PHE A 24 20.98 -13.83 -5.79
CA PHE A 24 20.03 -13.28 -6.76
C PHE A 24 18.69 -12.90 -6.12
N VAL A 25 18.13 -13.73 -5.23
CA VAL A 25 16.92 -13.39 -4.44
C VAL A 25 17.18 -12.18 -3.54
N ILE A 26 18.31 -12.12 -2.85
CA ILE A 26 18.66 -10.96 -2.01
C ILE A 26 18.76 -9.69 -2.85
N ASN A 27 19.43 -9.72 -4.00
CA ASN A 27 19.50 -8.55 -4.89
C ASN A 27 18.12 -8.17 -5.42
N THR A 28 17.26 -9.13 -5.75
CA THR A 28 15.86 -8.89 -6.12
C THR A 28 15.11 -8.14 -5.01
N LEU A 29 15.24 -8.58 -3.75
CA LEU A 29 14.63 -7.90 -2.61
C LEU A 29 15.19 -6.49 -2.39
N ILE A 30 16.51 -6.28 -2.57
CA ILE A 30 17.13 -4.95 -2.50
C ILE A 30 16.57 -4.04 -3.60
N ILE A 31 16.39 -4.55 -4.83
CA ILE A 31 15.78 -3.79 -5.93
C ILE A 31 14.33 -3.42 -5.59
N GLU A 32 13.57 -4.32 -4.98
CA GLU A 32 12.21 -4.01 -4.50
C GLU A 32 12.22 -2.92 -3.41
N ILE A 33 13.18 -2.95 -2.46
CA ILE A 33 13.35 -1.88 -1.49
C ILE A 33 13.64 -0.55 -2.19
N ILE A 34 14.60 -0.50 -3.12
CA ILE A 34 14.92 0.73 -3.86
C ILE A 34 13.69 1.21 -4.62
N LYS A 35 13.00 0.33 -5.37
CA LYS A 35 11.79 0.66 -6.13
C LYS A 35 10.70 1.22 -5.24
N THR A 36 10.53 0.69 -4.03
CA THR A 36 9.55 1.22 -3.08
C THR A 36 9.97 2.57 -2.49
N LEU A 37 11.25 2.77 -2.20
CA LEU A 37 11.78 4.01 -1.63
C LEU A 37 11.67 5.20 -2.58
N ILE A 38 12.06 5.02 -3.86
CA ILE A 38 12.10 6.12 -4.83
C ILE A 38 10.92 6.14 -5.81
N GLY A 39 10.15 5.04 -5.89
CA GLY A 39 9.06 4.88 -6.85
C GLY A 39 7.68 4.88 -6.19
N SER A 40 7.29 3.78 -5.55
CA SER A 40 5.90 3.61 -5.08
C SER A 40 5.58 4.46 -3.85
N THR A 41 6.49 4.57 -2.88
CA THR A 41 6.26 5.36 -1.66
C THR A 41 6.08 6.84 -1.97
N PRO A 42 6.97 7.51 -2.72
CA PRO A 42 6.77 8.92 -3.11
C PRO A 42 5.52 9.13 -3.96
N PHE A 43 5.21 8.20 -4.88
CA PHE A 43 3.99 8.27 -5.69
C PHE A 43 2.73 8.23 -4.82
N VAL A 44 2.66 7.29 -3.87
CA VAL A 44 1.53 7.19 -2.94
C VAL A 44 1.43 8.43 -2.06
N TYR A 45 2.52 8.91 -1.48
CA TYR A 45 2.50 10.15 -0.70
C TYR A 45 2.09 11.36 -1.53
N PHE A 46 2.55 11.46 -2.78
CA PHE A 46 2.13 12.52 -3.69
C PHE A 46 0.62 12.53 -3.88
N VAL A 47 0.01 11.36 -4.15
CA VAL A 47 -1.45 11.24 -4.31
C VAL A 47 -2.19 11.53 -3.00
N LEU A 48 -1.69 11.01 -1.87
CA LEU A 48 -2.28 11.25 -0.54
C LEU A 48 -2.24 12.74 -0.15
N PHE A 49 -1.17 13.46 -0.45
CA PHE A 49 -1.09 14.88 -0.15
C PHE A 49 -1.70 15.78 -1.22
N ASN A 50 -2.14 15.22 -2.35
CA ASN A 50 -2.78 15.94 -3.45
C ASN A 50 -4.04 15.19 -3.95
N PRO A 51 -5.12 15.16 -3.15
CA PRO A 51 -6.31 14.37 -3.45
C PRO A 51 -7.00 14.77 -4.77
N LYS A 52 -6.72 15.96 -5.31
CA LYS A 52 -7.16 16.40 -6.64
C LYS A 52 -6.79 15.44 -7.79
N TYR A 53 -5.75 14.61 -7.63
CA TYR A 53 -5.35 13.62 -8.62
C TYR A 53 -6.03 12.25 -8.44
N ILE A 54 -6.73 12.02 -7.32
CA ILE A 54 -7.46 10.77 -7.09
C ILE A 54 -8.50 10.52 -8.19
N PRO A 55 -9.30 11.50 -8.66
CA PRO A 55 -10.28 11.25 -9.72
C PRO A 55 -9.63 10.79 -11.03
N GLU A 56 -8.50 11.40 -11.42
CA GLU A 56 -7.71 10.99 -12.60
C GLU A 56 -7.20 9.55 -12.49
N LEU A 57 -6.91 9.12 -11.27
CA LEU A 57 -6.44 7.77 -10.97
C LEU A 57 -7.57 6.80 -10.64
N SER A 58 -8.83 7.23 -10.52
CA SER A 58 -9.93 6.38 -10.02
C SER A 58 -10.58 5.50 -11.09
N VAL A 59 -10.34 5.78 -12.38
CA VAL A 59 -10.87 5.04 -13.53
C VAL A 59 -10.09 3.73 -13.79
N ILE A 60 -9.63 3.05 -12.73
CA ILE A 60 -8.73 1.89 -12.83
C ILE A 60 -9.50 0.63 -13.23
N ASN A 61 -9.83 0.54 -14.51
CA ASN A 61 -10.08 -0.76 -15.16
C ASN A 61 -8.92 -1.17 -16.08
N ASN A 62 -8.04 -0.25 -16.50
CA ASN A 62 -6.86 -0.55 -17.30
C ASN A 62 -5.73 0.50 -17.10
N ILE A 63 -4.47 0.04 -17.10
CA ILE A 63 -3.27 0.91 -17.01
C ILE A 63 -3.20 1.88 -18.20
N SER A 64 -3.75 1.51 -19.35
CA SER A 64 -3.85 2.39 -20.53
C SER A 64 -4.65 3.68 -20.28
N ASN A 65 -5.51 3.70 -19.27
CA ASN A 65 -6.37 4.85 -18.95
C ASN A 65 -5.77 5.77 -17.88
N LEU A 66 -4.54 5.49 -17.43
CA LEU A 66 -3.84 6.36 -16.50
C LEU A 66 -3.46 7.68 -17.17
N PRO A 67 -3.46 8.80 -16.42
CA PRO A 67 -2.99 10.07 -16.94
C PRO A 67 -1.51 9.97 -17.35
N VAL A 68 -1.13 10.74 -18.37
CA VAL A 68 0.20 10.67 -19.01
C VAL A 68 1.34 10.81 -18.00
N TRP A 69 1.19 11.69 -17.00
CA TRP A 69 2.22 11.88 -15.97
C TRP A 69 2.47 10.61 -15.15
N ALA A 70 1.43 9.84 -14.84
CA ALA A 70 1.53 8.59 -14.08
C ALA A 70 2.15 7.48 -14.94
N LEU A 71 1.82 7.45 -16.23
CA LEU A 71 2.45 6.53 -17.19
C LEU A 71 3.95 6.81 -17.31
N ILE A 72 4.35 8.08 -17.45
CA ILE A 72 5.77 8.46 -17.48
C ILE A 72 6.48 8.00 -16.21
N TRP A 73 5.87 8.21 -15.04
CA TRP A 73 6.43 7.74 -13.77
C TRP A 73 6.66 6.22 -13.74
N ILE A 74 5.65 5.44 -14.13
CA ILE A 74 5.73 3.97 -14.17
C ILE A 74 6.83 3.52 -15.15
N CYS A 75 6.90 4.10 -16.34
CA CYS A 75 7.92 3.79 -17.34
C CYS A 75 9.34 4.11 -16.84
N VAL A 76 9.54 5.29 -16.23
CA VAL A 76 10.84 5.69 -15.65
C VAL A 76 11.24 4.72 -14.54
N MET A 77 10.31 4.34 -13.65
CA MET A 77 10.59 3.36 -12.61
C MET A 77 10.87 1.96 -13.17
N GLY A 78 10.23 1.59 -14.28
CA GLY A 78 10.53 0.36 -15.02
C GLY A 78 11.95 0.35 -15.60
N LEU A 79 12.42 1.47 -16.16
CA LEU A 79 13.79 1.62 -16.65
C LEU A 79 14.80 1.49 -15.51
N VAL A 80 14.58 2.21 -14.40
CA VAL A 80 15.44 2.13 -13.22
C VAL A 80 15.49 0.71 -12.68
N SER A 81 14.34 0.04 -12.51
CA SER A 81 14.28 -1.33 -12.03
C SER A 81 15.04 -2.28 -12.95
N THR A 82 14.83 -2.19 -14.26
CA THR A 82 15.50 -3.05 -15.25
C THR A 82 17.01 -2.83 -15.26
N ALA A 83 17.46 -1.57 -15.18
CA ALA A 83 18.87 -1.23 -15.09
C ALA A 83 19.53 -1.83 -13.83
N LEU A 84 18.83 -1.83 -12.69
CA LEU A 84 19.32 -2.44 -11.45
C LEU A 84 19.31 -3.97 -11.51
N TYR A 85 18.34 -4.59 -12.20
CA TYR A 85 18.30 -6.04 -12.39
C TYR A 85 19.41 -6.55 -13.32
N PHE A 86 19.79 -5.77 -14.34
CA PHE A 86 20.69 -6.25 -15.40
C PHE A 86 22.01 -6.85 -14.88
N PRO A 87 22.79 -6.22 -13.98
CA PRO A 87 24.02 -6.82 -13.44
C PRO A 87 23.79 -8.14 -12.70
N SER A 88 22.66 -8.27 -12.00
CA SER A 88 22.26 -9.51 -11.34
C SER A 88 21.84 -10.59 -12.32
N ILE A 89 21.12 -10.23 -13.38
CA ILE A 89 20.71 -11.15 -14.45
C ILE A 89 21.94 -11.69 -15.17
N VAL A 90 22.89 -10.82 -15.56
CA VAL A 90 24.15 -11.23 -16.21
C VAL A 90 24.86 -12.34 -15.45
N ARG A 91 25.12 -12.13 -14.16
CA ARG A 91 25.83 -13.11 -13.33
C ARG A 91 25.00 -14.36 -13.03
N ARG A 92 23.67 -14.23 -12.94
CA ARG A 92 22.76 -15.36 -12.75
C ARG A 92 22.68 -16.22 -14.01
N VAL A 93 22.59 -15.60 -15.18
CA VAL A 93 22.62 -16.26 -16.50
C VAL A 93 23.97 -16.96 -16.69
N ARG A 94 25.09 -16.30 -16.37
CA ARG A 94 26.41 -16.93 -16.43
C ARG A 94 26.50 -18.18 -15.55
N ASP A 95 25.96 -18.12 -14.33
CA ASP A 95 25.88 -19.30 -13.46
C ASP A 95 25.04 -20.45 -14.05
N ILE A 96 23.90 -20.13 -14.67
CA ILE A 96 22.98 -21.12 -15.26
C ILE A 96 23.57 -21.74 -16.53
N ILE A 97 24.12 -20.94 -17.44
CA ILE A 97 24.66 -21.43 -18.71
C ILE A 97 26.02 -22.10 -18.49
N GLY A 98 26.83 -21.59 -17.56
CA GLY A 98 28.20 -22.06 -17.29
C GLY A 98 29.15 -21.80 -18.44
N ASP A 99 28.96 -20.69 -19.17
CA ASP A 99 29.71 -20.34 -20.38
C ASP A 99 30.65 -19.15 -20.09
N ILE A 100 31.79 -19.12 -20.78
CA ILE A 100 32.80 -18.04 -20.69
C ILE A 100 32.50 -16.96 -21.75
N ASP A 101 31.74 -17.29 -22.79
CA ASP A 101 31.38 -16.33 -23.85
C ASP A 101 30.44 -15.22 -23.34
N ASP A 102 31.03 -14.05 -23.12
CA ASP A 102 30.33 -12.85 -22.68
C ASP A 102 29.27 -12.39 -23.68
N ASN A 103 29.45 -12.59 -24.99
CA ASN A 103 28.46 -12.16 -25.99
C ASN A 103 27.15 -12.92 -25.80
N ARG A 104 27.24 -14.24 -25.60
CA ARG A 104 26.07 -15.08 -25.36
C ARG A 104 25.39 -14.73 -24.03
N VAL A 105 26.17 -14.53 -22.97
CA VAL A 105 25.65 -14.16 -21.64
C VAL A 105 24.92 -12.82 -21.71
N TYR A 106 25.54 -11.80 -22.31
CA TYR A 106 24.96 -10.46 -22.44
C TYR A 106 23.74 -10.46 -23.37
N LEU A 107 23.74 -11.24 -24.45
CA LEU A 107 22.59 -11.36 -25.35
C LEU A 107 21.37 -11.90 -24.60
N VAL A 108 21.52 -13.05 -23.92
CA VAL A 108 20.42 -13.66 -23.15
C VAL A 108 19.97 -12.71 -22.04
N SER A 109 20.91 -12.10 -21.31
CA SER A 109 20.59 -11.17 -20.22
C SER A 109 19.84 -9.94 -20.70
N SER A 110 20.22 -9.38 -21.86
CA SER A 110 19.55 -8.25 -22.48
C SER A 110 18.13 -8.59 -22.89
N VAL A 111 17.91 -9.76 -23.50
CA VAL A 111 16.56 -10.23 -23.87
C VAL A 111 15.68 -10.37 -22.63
N LEU A 112 16.18 -11.00 -21.56
CA LEU A 112 15.43 -11.16 -20.31
C LEU A 112 15.11 -9.81 -19.65
N SER A 113 16.06 -8.89 -19.63
CA SER A 113 15.85 -7.52 -19.12
C SER A 113 14.83 -6.74 -19.93
N VAL A 114 14.82 -6.86 -21.26
CA VAL A 114 13.80 -6.23 -22.12
C VAL A 114 12.42 -6.79 -21.81
N ILE A 115 12.27 -8.11 -21.64
CA ILE A 115 10.98 -8.72 -21.25
C ILE A 115 10.49 -8.17 -19.91
N ILE A 116 11.39 -8.01 -18.94
CA ILE A 116 11.06 -7.39 -17.64
C ILE A 116 10.60 -5.93 -17.83
N PHE A 117 11.31 -5.15 -18.66
CA PHE A 117 10.96 -3.76 -18.92
C PHE A 117 9.60 -3.60 -19.61
N VAL A 118 9.28 -4.47 -20.58
CA VAL A 118 8.01 -4.44 -21.33
C VAL A 118 6.80 -4.46 -20.39
N ALA A 119 6.88 -5.14 -19.23
CA ALA A 119 5.82 -5.16 -18.22
C ALA A 119 5.46 -3.79 -17.63
N TYR A 120 6.35 -2.80 -17.76
CA TYR A 120 6.14 -1.41 -17.30
C TYR A 120 5.64 -0.49 -18.41
N THR A 121 5.56 -0.96 -19.65
CA THR A 121 5.06 -0.17 -20.79
C THR A 121 3.54 -0.31 -20.92
N PRO A 122 2.83 0.66 -21.51
CA PRO A 122 1.38 0.53 -21.75
C PRO A 122 1.00 -0.75 -22.51
N VAL A 123 1.87 -1.24 -23.40
CA VAL A 123 1.65 -2.46 -24.19
C VAL A 123 1.72 -3.72 -23.32
N GLY A 124 2.74 -3.81 -22.45
CA GLY A 124 2.93 -4.97 -21.55
C GLY A 124 2.28 -4.84 -20.17
N ALA A 125 1.72 -3.68 -19.84
CA ALA A 125 1.04 -3.46 -18.57
C ALA A 125 -0.33 -4.17 -18.49
N ASN A 126 -0.88 -4.60 -19.63
CA ASN A 126 -1.97 -5.56 -19.68
C ASN A 126 -1.55 -6.89 -19.03
N PHE A 127 -2.50 -7.64 -18.46
CA PHE A 127 -2.31 -8.84 -17.63
C PHE A 127 -1.06 -9.68 -18.00
N TRP A 128 -0.87 -9.99 -19.28
CA TRP A 128 0.20 -10.84 -19.78
C TRP A 128 1.63 -10.37 -19.52
N GLY A 129 1.98 -9.08 -19.67
CA GLY A 129 3.38 -8.66 -19.56
C GLY A 129 3.92 -8.72 -18.13
N LYS A 130 3.07 -8.43 -17.13
CA LYS A 130 3.42 -8.63 -15.71
C LYS A 130 3.70 -10.10 -15.39
N TRP A 131 2.90 -11.02 -15.92
CA TRP A 131 3.14 -12.45 -15.77
C TRP A 131 4.45 -12.88 -16.43
N PHE A 132 4.76 -12.41 -17.64
CA PHE A 132 6.02 -12.73 -18.31
C PHE A 132 7.24 -12.25 -17.50
N SER A 133 7.22 -11.01 -17.00
CA SER A 133 8.28 -10.50 -16.12
C SER A 133 8.43 -11.35 -14.85
N PHE A 134 7.31 -11.68 -14.20
CA PHE A 134 7.29 -12.56 -13.04
C PHE A 134 7.90 -13.94 -13.34
N PHE A 135 7.49 -14.58 -14.44
CA PHE A 135 8.03 -15.87 -14.85
C PHE A 135 9.53 -15.83 -15.18
N VAL A 136 10.03 -14.77 -15.82
CA VAL A 136 11.46 -14.59 -16.06
C VAL A 136 12.23 -14.59 -14.73
N ILE A 137 11.78 -13.82 -13.75
CA ILE A 137 12.41 -13.78 -12.42
C ILE A 137 12.31 -15.15 -11.73
N LEU A 138 11.16 -15.83 -11.79
CA LEU A 138 11.01 -17.17 -11.23
C LEU A 138 11.96 -18.19 -11.87
N VAL A 139 12.09 -18.18 -13.20
CA VAL A 139 13.04 -19.06 -13.90
C VAL A 139 14.46 -18.80 -13.42
N LEU A 140 14.87 -17.54 -13.31
CA LEU A 140 16.18 -17.17 -12.80
C LEU A 140 16.40 -17.61 -11.34
N ILE A 141 15.38 -17.56 -10.50
CA ILE A 141 15.44 -18.02 -9.10
C ILE A 141 15.52 -19.55 -9.01
N PHE A 142 14.64 -20.26 -9.71
CA PHE A 142 14.46 -21.71 -9.52
C PHE A 142 15.43 -22.56 -10.33
N GLN A 143 15.90 -22.07 -11.48
CA GLN A 143 16.84 -22.81 -12.32
C GLN A 143 18.14 -23.05 -11.55
N LYS A 144 18.59 -24.30 -11.49
CA LYS A 144 19.85 -24.67 -10.83
C LYS A 144 21.03 -24.11 -11.62
N GLY A 145 21.96 -23.44 -10.92
CA GLY A 145 23.22 -22.98 -11.51
C GLY A 145 24.13 -24.16 -11.82
N LYS A 146 24.85 -24.14 -12.94
CA LYS A 146 25.84 -25.18 -13.25
C LYS A 146 27.09 -25.05 -12.38
N ILE A 147 27.52 -23.81 -12.10
CA ILE A 147 28.74 -23.54 -11.34
C ILE A 147 28.43 -23.54 -9.83
N SER A 148 27.50 -22.68 -9.39
CA SER A 148 27.23 -22.47 -7.96
C SER A 148 26.69 -23.73 -7.26
N SER A 149 26.13 -24.68 -8.00
CA SER A 149 25.55 -25.90 -7.42
C SER A 149 26.56 -27.01 -7.13
N GLN A 150 27.78 -26.89 -7.63
CA GLN A 150 28.87 -27.83 -7.35
C GLN A 150 29.55 -27.51 -6.01
N ARG A 151 29.21 -26.38 -5.39
CA ARG A 151 29.84 -25.91 -4.15
C ARG A 151 29.32 -26.65 -2.93
N PRO A 152 30.14 -26.79 -1.88
CA PRO A 152 29.69 -27.39 -0.62
C PRO A 152 28.57 -26.57 0.00
N ILE A 153 27.64 -27.26 0.67
CA ILE A 153 26.53 -26.63 1.37
C ILE A 153 27.09 -25.86 2.57
N ASN A 154 26.74 -24.59 2.68
CA ASN A 154 27.02 -23.80 3.87
C ASN A 154 25.92 -24.03 4.93
N THR A 155 26.28 -24.70 6.01
CA THR A 155 25.38 -25.12 7.11
C THR A 155 24.90 -23.95 7.97
N LEU A 156 25.61 -22.82 7.98
CA LEU A 156 25.19 -21.59 8.64
C LEU A 156 23.98 -20.94 7.94
N ILE A 157 23.88 -21.10 6.62
CA ILE A 157 22.84 -20.46 5.80
C ILE A 157 21.52 -21.22 5.94
N LYS A 158 20.66 -20.71 6.82
CA LYS A 158 19.26 -21.12 6.98
C LYS A 158 18.38 -19.89 7.15
N PHE A 159 17.10 -19.99 6.78
CA PHE A 159 16.17 -18.90 7.00
C PHE A 159 15.90 -18.75 8.50
N ASN A 160 16.10 -17.54 9.02
CA ASN A 160 15.88 -17.21 10.42
C ASN A 160 14.51 -16.55 10.59
N TRP A 161 13.54 -17.32 11.07
CA TRP A 161 12.18 -16.82 11.32
C TRP A 161 12.15 -15.78 12.44
N GLY A 162 13.01 -15.89 13.45
CA GLY A 162 13.17 -14.88 14.50
C GLY A 162 13.63 -13.52 13.95
N ALA A 163 14.62 -13.51 13.07
CA ALA A 163 15.09 -12.30 12.40
C ALA A 163 14.05 -11.72 11.42
N PHE A 164 13.32 -12.58 10.71
CA PHE A 164 12.21 -12.16 9.85
C PHE A 164 11.09 -11.47 10.64
N LEU A 165 10.64 -12.08 11.75
CA LEU A 165 9.49 -11.60 12.54
C LEU A 165 9.84 -10.47 13.51
N GLY A 166 10.99 -10.57 14.17
CA GLY A 166 11.46 -9.62 15.18
C GLY A 166 12.30 -8.48 14.62
N THR A 167 12.83 -8.61 13.40
CA THR A 167 13.57 -7.58 12.65
C THR A 167 14.62 -6.84 13.49
N TRP A 168 14.45 -5.53 13.68
CA TRP A 168 15.37 -4.68 14.44
C TRP A 168 15.42 -5.04 15.92
N ILE A 169 14.30 -5.45 16.52
CA ILE A 169 14.27 -5.85 17.93
C ILE A 169 15.06 -7.15 18.11
N TRP A 170 14.84 -8.12 17.22
CA TRP A 170 15.66 -9.35 17.19
C TRP A 170 17.15 -9.01 17.00
N GLY A 171 17.47 -8.06 16.13
CA GLY A 171 18.87 -7.69 15.87
C GLY A 171 19.55 -6.96 17.02
N LEU A 172 18.82 -6.28 17.92
CA LEU A 172 19.38 -5.76 19.16
C LEU A 172 19.90 -6.89 20.07
N PHE A 173 19.12 -7.97 20.21
CA PHE A 173 19.51 -9.14 21.02
C PHE A 173 20.65 -9.95 20.41
N ASN A 174 20.74 -9.99 19.07
CA ASN A 174 21.73 -10.79 18.33
C ASN A 174 22.85 -9.92 17.71
N LYS A 175 23.03 -8.68 18.19
CA LYS A 175 24.06 -7.72 17.73
C LYS A 175 24.17 -7.62 16.21
N ALA A 176 23.02 -7.61 15.52
CA ALA A 176 22.91 -7.56 14.06
C ALA A 176 22.46 -6.14 13.62
N PRO A 177 23.37 -5.15 13.55
CA PRO A 177 23.02 -3.73 13.38
C PRO A 177 22.31 -3.43 12.06
N MET A 178 22.52 -4.24 11.02
CA MET A 178 21.85 -4.06 9.72
C MET A 178 20.33 -4.06 9.86
N THR A 179 19.78 -4.81 10.81
CA THR A 179 18.33 -4.90 11.03
C THR A 179 17.68 -3.57 11.42
N VAL A 180 18.45 -2.60 11.94
CA VAL A 180 17.97 -1.26 12.33
C VAL A 180 17.41 -0.48 11.13
N PHE A 181 17.84 -0.78 9.90
CA PHE A 181 17.24 -0.20 8.68
C PHE A 181 15.73 -0.48 8.55
N MET A 182 15.18 -1.45 9.30
CA MET A 182 13.74 -1.67 9.38
C MET A 182 13.00 -0.41 9.87
N LEU A 183 13.57 0.36 10.81
CA LEU A 183 12.91 1.53 11.41
C LEU A 183 12.50 2.59 10.37
N PRO A 184 13.40 3.14 9.53
CA PRO A 184 12.98 4.05 8.46
C PRO A 184 12.15 3.34 7.39
N LEU A 185 12.40 2.05 7.11
CA LEU A 185 11.67 1.31 6.09
C LEU A 185 10.20 1.05 6.48
N CYS A 186 9.84 1.03 7.76
CA CYS A 186 8.45 0.97 8.23
C CYS A 186 7.57 2.11 7.72
N LEU A 187 8.17 3.24 7.31
CA LEU A 187 7.47 4.37 6.70
C LEU A 187 7.32 4.25 5.18
N THR A 188 7.74 3.14 4.59
CA THR A 188 7.79 2.91 3.14
C THR A 188 7.25 1.52 2.83
N PHE A 189 6.92 1.21 1.58
CA PHE A 189 6.55 -0.18 1.22
C PHE A 189 7.74 -1.17 1.22
N GLY A 190 8.96 -0.71 1.54
CA GLY A 190 10.17 -1.52 1.58
C GLY A 190 10.34 -2.36 2.85
N TRP A 191 9.48 -2.17 3.86
CA TRP A 191 9.56 -2.91 5.12
C TRP A 191 9.48 -4.43 4.92
N PHE A 192 8.55 -4.92 4.07
CA PHE A 192 8.33 -6.36 3.91
C PHE A 192 9.46 -7.06 3.13
N PRO A 193 9.95 -6.55 1.98
CA PRO A 193 11.16 -7.09 1.35
C PRO A 193 12.36 -7.11 2.30
N PHE A 194 12.49 -6.09 3.16
CA PHE A 194 13.57 -6.05 4.15
C PHE A 194 13.42 -7.11 5.25
N MET A 195 12.21 -7.41 5.72
CA MET A 195 11.97 -8.55 6.61
C MET A 195 12.48 -9.86 6.00
N LEU A 196 12.22 -10.09 4.70
CA LEU A 196 12.74 -11.27 4.01
C LEU A 196 14.27 -11.30 3.96
N ILE A 197 14.93 -10.15 3.77
CA ILE A 197 16.40 -10.04 3.87
C ILE A 197 16.87 -10.36 5.30
N CYS A 198 16.20 -9.86 6.33
CA CYS A 198 16.49 -10.21 7.72
C CYS A 198 16.37 -11.72 7.94
N GLY A 199 15.34 -12.37 7.40
CA GLY A 199 15.20 -13.82 7.47
C GLY A 199 16.29 -14.57 6.71
N LEU A 200 16.64 -14.13 5.51
CA LEU A 200 17.68 -14.77 4.70
C LEU A 200 19.07 -14.61 5.31
N LYS A 201 19.43 -13.42 5.81
CA LYS A 201 20.78 -13.07 6.28
C LYS A 201 20.96 -13.04 7.80
N GLY A 202 19.88 -13.19 8.57
CA GLY A 202 19.89 -13.03 10.02
C GLY A 202 20.96 -13.88 10.71
N ASN A 203 21.03 -15.18 10.40
CA ASN A 203 22.04 -16.07 10.94
C ASN A 203 23.47 -15.60 10.67
N GLU A 204 23.77 -15.15 9.44
CA GLU A 204 25.09 -14.62 9.11
C GLU A 204 25.42 -13.33 9.85
N TRP A 205 24.42 -12.47 10.07
CA TRP A 205 24.63 -11.23 10.81
C TRP A 205 24.88 -11.49 12.30
N ALA A 206 24.14 -12.41 12.91
CA ALA A 206 24.35 -12.82 14.30
C ALA A 206 25.72 -13.52 14.46
N ALA A 207 26.05 -14.44 13.56
CA ALA A 207 27.30 -15.19 13.57
C ALA A 207 28.56 -14.33 13.48
N LYS A 208 28.48 -13.15 12.87
CA LYS A 208 29.62 -12.20 12.83
C LYS A 208 29.94 -11.56 14.18
N SER A 209 29.02 -11.66 15.13
CA SER A 209 29.09 -10.98 16.43
C SER A 209 29.24 -11.94 17.62
N GLU A 210 29.21 -13.25 17.34
CA GLU A 210 29.32 -14.33 18.32
C GLU A 210 30.48 -15.25 17.93
N ASP A 211 31.25 -15.71 18.91
CA ASP A 211 32.21 -16.79 18.72
C ASP A 211 31.46 -18.12 18.68
N ILE A 212 31.23 -18.64 17.48
CA ILE A 212 30.50 -19.90 17.29
C ILE A 212 31.46 -21.07 17.52
N GLU A 213 31.43 -21.65 18.71
CA GLU A 213 32.13 -22.90 19.01
C GLU A 213 31.40 -24.13 18.42
N ASP A 214 30.06 -24.10 18.38
CA ASP A 214 29.21 -25.17 17.85
C ASP A 214 28.00 -24.61 17.07
N GLU A 215 27.98 -24.85 15.76
CA GLU A 215 26.89 -24.45 14.87
C GLU A 215 25.53 -25.06 15.26
N THR A 216 25.50 -26.25 15.85
CA THR A 216 24.27 -26.93 16.29
C THR A 216 23.62 -26.19 17.44
N ILE A 217 24.43 -25.76 18.41
CA ILE A 217 23.96 -24.97 19.56
C ILE A 217 23.47 -23.61 19.07
N PHE A 218 24.19 -22.98 18.15
CA PHE A 218 23.77 -21.72 17.53
C PHE A 218 22.39 -21.83 16.88
N HIS A 219 22.19 -22.82 15.99
CA HIS A 219 20.90 -23.01 15.31
C HIS A 219 19.76 -23.33 16.28
N LYS A 220 20.01 -24.10 17.35
CA LYS A 220 19.02 -24.39 18.39
C LYS A 220 18.59 -23.12 19.14
N ASN A 221 19.50 -22.18 19.38
CA ASN A 221 19.18 -20.90 19.98
C ASN A 221 18.35 -20.02 19.02
N GLN A 222 18.70 -19.98 17.74
CA GLN A 222 17.93 -19.25 16.73
C GLN A 222 16.51 -19.83 16.52
N GLU A 223 16.35 -21.14 16.63
CA GLU A 223 15.05 -21.81 16.60
C GLU A 223 14.16 -21.41 17.80
N LYS A 224 14.71 -21.41 19.02
CA LYS A 224 13.98 -20.94 20.22
C LYS A 224 13.50 -19.50 20.07
N GLN A 225 14.37 -18.61 19.58
CA GLN A 225 14.00 -17.22 19.33
C GLN A 225 12.90 -17.12 18.26
N SER A 226 12.95 -17.95 17.23
CA SER A 226 11.92 -17.99 16.19
C SER A 226 10.54 -18.33 16.76
N VAL A 227 10.45 -19.30 17.67
CA VAL A 227 9.20 -19.65 18.37
C VAL A 227 8.70 -18.49 19.22
N ILE A 228 9.59 -17.83 19.97
CA ILE A 228 9.22 -16.66 20.79
C ILE A 228 8.66 -15.54 19.90
N TRP A 229 9.33 -15.20 18.80
CA TRP A 229 8.88 -14.15 17.90
C TRP A 229 7.58 -14.51 17.17
N ALA A 230 7.34 -15.78 16.84
CA ALA A 230 6.08 -16.24 16.28
C ALA A 230 4.88 -15.95 17.19
N VAL A 231 5.07 -15.98 18.51
CA VAL A 231 4.03 -15.66 19.50
C VAL A 231 3.97 -14.16 19.81
N LEU A 232 5.12 -13.50 19.98
CA LEU A 232 5.18 -12.09 20.38
C LEU A 232 4.79 -11.12 19.26
N THR A 233 5.19 -11.39 18.02
CA THR A 233 4.98 -10.44 16.90
C THR A 233 3.49 -10.11 16.68
N PRO A 234 2.54 -11.07 16.65
CA PRO A 234 1.12 -10.75 16.54
C PRO A 234 0.59 -9.88 17.69
N ILE A 235 1.05 -10.14 18.93
CA ILE A 235 0.64 -9.38 20.12
C ILE A 235 1.15 -7.94 20.03
N ILE A 236 2.43 -7.76 19.66
CA ILE A 236 3.04 -6.44 19.50
C ILE A 236 2.35 -5.65 18.38
N ILE A 237 2.04 -6.29 17.24
CA ILE A 237 1.32 -5.63 16.14
C ILE A 237 -0.07 -5.19 16.59
N LEU A 238 -0.81 -6.04 17.31
CA LEU A 238 -2.15 -5.73 17.77
C LEU A 238 -2.13 -4.56 18.77
N LEU A 239 -1.33 -4.67 19.84
CA LEU A 239 -1.22 -3.63 20.88
C LEU A 239 -0.64 -2.33 20.32
N GLY A 240 0.37 -2.43 19.46
CA GLY A 240 0.98 -1.29 18.78
C GLY A 240 0.00 -0.56 17.87
N SER A 241 -0.87 -1.29 17.14
CA SER A 241 -1.91 -0.69 16.31
C SER A 241 -2.94 0.08 17.14
N PHE A 242 -3.40 -0.49 18.26
CA PHE A 242 -4.30 0.23 19.18
C PHE A 242 -3.64 1.46 19.80
N ALA A 243 -2.39 1.34 20.26
CA ALA A 243 -1.64 2.44 20.83
C ALA A 243 -1.43 3.58 19.81
N MET A 244 -1.13 3.24 18.55
CA MET A 244 -1.02 4.21 17.46
C MET A 244 -2.33 4.95 17.18
N ILE A 245 -3.46 4.24 17.10
CA ILE A 245 -4.78 4.84 16.85
C ILE A 245 -5.17 5.77 18.00
N ILE A 246 -5.08 5.29 19.24
CA ILE A 246 -5.46 6.09 20.42
C ILE A 246 -4.50 7.26 20.61
N GLY A 247 -3.19 7.00 20.53
CA GLY A 247 -2.15 8.00 20.70
C GLY A 247 -2.23 9.12 19.67
N SER A 248 -2.39 8.78 18.39
CA SER A 248 -2.56 9.79 17.33
C SER A 248 -3.84 10.61 17.51
N GLY A 249 -4.95 9.99 17.92
CA GLY A 249 -6.20 10.69 18.24
C GLY A 249 -6.06 11.68 19.39
N VAL A 250 -5.43 11.27 20.50
CA VAL A 250 -5.16 12.14 21.65
C VAL A 250 -4.26 13.30 21.27
N LEU A 251 -3.19 13.05 20.51
CA LEU A 251 -2.28 14.08 20.02
C LEU A 251 -3.01 15.08 19.11
N ALA A 252 -3.79 14.59 18.14
CA ALA A 252 -4.56 15.44 17.24
C ALA A 252 -5.61 16.28 17.99
N TYR A 253 -6.28 15.71 18.99
CA TYR A 253 -7.24 16.42 19.83
C TYR A 253 -6.57 17.54 20.64
N ASN A 254 -5.49 17.23 21.35
CA ASN A 254 -4.76 18.19 22.16
C ASN A 254 -4.16 19.31 21.30
N TYR A 255 -3.56 18.95 20.16
CA TYR A 255 -3.02 19.91 19.21
C TYR A 255 -4.11 20.80 18.62
N GLY A 256 -5.23 20.23 18.18
CA GLY A 256 -6.36 21.00 17.65
C GLY A 256 -7.05 21.90 18.69
N LYS A 257 -6.97 21.56 19.98
CA LYS A 257 -7.43 22.44 21.06
C LYS A 257 -6.52 23.65 21.24
N ALA A 258 -5.21 23.46 21.12
CA ALA A 258 -4.22 24.54 21.21
C ALA A 258 -4.15 25.40 19.93
N HIS A 259 -4.48 24.83 18.77
CA HIS A 259 -4.34 25.43 17.44
C HIS A 259 -5.65 25.35 16.64
N PRO A 260 -6.60 26.29 16.81
CA PRO A 260 -7.87 26.28 16.06
C PRO A 260 -7.72 26.28 14.53
N GLU A 261 -6.64 26.87 14.01
CA GLU A 261 -6.23 26.85 12.61
C GLU A 261 -6.02 25.43 12.08
N PHE A 262 -5.52 24.51 12.92
CA PHE A 262 -5.34 23.11 12.57
C PHE A 262 -6.68 22.43 12.28
N LYS A 263 -7.71 22.69 13.09
CA LYS A 263 -9.07 22.15 12.84
C LYS A 263 -9.61 22.62 11.48
N THR A 264 -9.38 23.89 11.15
CA THR A 264 -9.80 24.47 9.87
C THR A 264 -9.05 23.82 8.70
N GLN A 265 -7.75 23.57 8.85
CA GLN A 265 -6.96 22.85 7.84
C GLN A 265 -7.44 21.41 7.67
N LEU A 266 -7.73 20.68 8.75
CA LEU A 266 -8.27 19.33 8.69
C LEU A 266 -9.61 19.28 7.94
N VAL A 267 -10.50 20.25 8.18
CA VAL A 267 -11.76 20.34 7.44
C VAL A 267 -11.50 20.59 5.95
N LYS A 268 -10.60 21.51 5.59
CA LYS A 268 -10.23 21.75 4.18
C LYS A 268 -9.65 20.51 3.50
N ILE A 269 -8.80 19.76 4.20
CA ILE A 269 -8.26 18.49 3.69
C ILE A 269 -9.40 17.51 3.48
N SER A 270 -10.26 17.31 4.49
CA SER A 270 -11.45 16.45 4.38
C SER A 270 -12.33 16.82 3.19
N ASP A 271 -12.61 18.11 2.99
CA ASP A 271 -13.39 18.60 1.85
C ASP A 271 -12.73 18.27 0.51
N SER A 272 -11.41 18.40 0.41
CA SER A 272 -10.67 18.09 -0.83
C SER A 272 -10.73 16.60 -1.17
N TYR A 273 -10.72 15.73 -0.16
CA TYR A 273 -10.94 14.30 -0.34
C TYR A 273 -12.39 13.97 -0.71
N GLN A 274 -13.36 14.63 -0.08
CA GLN A 274 -14.77 14.47 -0.41
C GLN A 274 -15.07 14.93 -1.85
N ASP A 275 -14.55 16.08 -2.27
CA ASP A 275 -14.70 16.59 -3.64
C ASP A 275 -14.16 15.59 -4.67
N ALA A 276 -12.96 15.06 -4.43
CA ALA A 276 -12.38 14.04 -5.28
C ALA A 276 -13.25 12.76 -5.36
N ALA A 277 -13.69 12.24 -4.21
CA ALA A 277 -14.48 11.02 -4.15
C ALA A 277 -15.90 11.20 -4.74
N ILE A 278 -16.50 12.38 -4.62
CA ILE A 278 -17.79 12.68 -5.23
C ILE A 278 -17.68 12.74 -6.75
N LYS A 279 -16.66 13.45 -7.27
CA LYS A 279 -16.42 13.56 -8.71
C LYS A 279 -16.08 12.22 -9.37
N SER A 280 -15.50 11.27 -8.63
CA SER A 280 -15.21 9.93 -9.17
C SER A 280 -16.44 9.01 -9.18
N ASN A 281 -17.38 9.18 -8.26
CA ASN A 281 -18.46 8.23 -8.03
C ASN A 281 -19.82 8.64 -8.64
N PHE A 282 -20.02 9.92 -8.93
CA PHE A 282 -21.28 10.44 -9.46
C PHE A 282 -21.13 10.96 -10.89
N THR A 283 -22.05 10.53 -11.76
CA THR A 283 -22.12 10.91 -13.19
C THR A 283 -22.52 12.37 -13.39
N LYS A 284 -23.38 12.90 -12.51
CA LYS A 284 -23.87 14.27 -12.54
C LYS A 284 -24.16 14.75 -11.13
N ILE A 285 -23.96 16.04 -10.89
CA ILE A 285 -24.23 16.72 -9.63
C ILE A 285 -24.98 18.02 -9.95
N ASP A 286 -26.13 18.23 -9.32
CA ASP A 286 -26.94 19.44 -9.44
C ASP A 286 -27.24 19.98 -8.04
N LEU A 287 -26.60 21.10 -7.68
CA LEU A 287 -26.73 21.73 -6.37
C LEU A 287 -27.58 22.99 -6.48
N LYS A 288 -28.81 22.92 -5.96
CA LYS A 288 -29.74 24.06 -5.83
C LYS A 288 -29.90 24.41 -4.36
N LYS A 289 -30.26 25.66 -4.07
CA LYS A 289 -30.39 26.19 -2.70
C LYS A 289 -31.25 25.32 -1.77
N ASP A 290 -32.29 24.69 -2.33
CA ASP A 290 -33.28 23.91 -1.57
C ASP A 290 -33.23 22.40 -1.85
N SER A 291 -32.42 21.95 -2.79
CA SER A 291 -32.29 20.53 -3.13
C SER A 291 -30.93 20.22 -3.76
N TYR A 292 -30.28 19.18 -3.26
CA TYR A 292 -29.01 18.67 -3.77
C TYR A 292 -29.24 17.32 -4.43
N SER A 293 -28.94 17.20 -5.72
CA SER A 293 -29.22 16.01 -6.51
C SER A 293 -27.92 15.42 -7.06
N PHE A 294 -27.69 14.14 -6.78
CA PHE A 294 -26.52 13.39 -7.22
C PHE A 294 -26.97 12.20 -8.05
N TYR A 295 -26.28 11.90 -9.14
CA TYR A 295 -26.70 10.85 -10.09
C TYR A 295 -25.63 9.77 -10.19
N ILE A 296 -26.01 8.51 -9.99
CA ILE A 296 -25.11 7.35 -10.05
C ILE A 296 -25.67 6.27 -10.95
N GLU A 297 -24.78 5.51 -11.60
CA GLU A 297 -25.18 4.34 -12.37
C GLU A 297 -25.83 3.28 -11.46
N PRO A 298 -27.04 2.79 -11.81
CA PRO A 298 -27.77 1.86 -10.96
C PRO A 298 -27.04 0.51 -10.82
N GLU A 299 -26.24 0.09 -11.80
CA GLU A 299 -25.40 -1.11 -11.70
C GLU A 299 -24.33 -0.99 -10.61
N ILE A 300 -23.69 0.17 -10.49
CA ILE A 300 -22.73 0.46 -9.42
C ILE A 300 -23.46 0.46 -8.09
N TRP A 301 -24.58 1.18 -8.00
CA TRP A 301 -25.39 1.25 -6.79
C TRP A 301 -25.85 -0.12 -6.29
N ASN A 302 -26.31 -0.99 -7.20
CA ASN A 302 -26.80 -2.32 -6.87
C ASN A 302 -25.72 -3.23 -6.27
N LYS A 303 -24.44 -3.04 -6.67
CA LYS A 303 -23.30 -3.81 -6.15
C LYS A 303 -22.86 -3.38 -4.74
N LEU A 304 -23.33 -2.23 -4.24
CA LEU A 304 -22.93 -1.71 -2.93
C LEU A 304 -23.73 -2.37 -1.80
N SER A 305 -23.04 -2.64 -0.68
CA SER A 305 -23.73 -3.01 0.56
C SER A 305 -24.53 -1.83 1.13
N GLN A 306 -25.50 -2.13 1.99
CA GLN A 306 -26.31 -1.09 2.65
C GLN A 306 -25.45 -0.05 3.39
N SER A 307 -24.39 -0.48 4.08
CA SER A 307 -23.50 0.42 4.81
C SER A 307 -22.71 1.34 3.87
N TYR A 308 -22.33 0.85 2.68
CA TYR A 308 -21.68 1.70 1.67
C TYR A 308 -22.66 2.67 1.01
N LYS A 309 -23.92 2.27 0.77
CA LYS A 309 -24.97 3.17 0.26
C LYS A 309 -25.21 4.36 1.19
N ILE A 310 -25.26 4.11 2.51
CA ILE A 310 -25.35 5.15 3.54
C ILE A 310 -24.12 6.07 3.50
N LYS A 311 -22.90 5.51 3.47
CA LYS A 311 -21.66 6.31 3.39
C LYS A 311 -21.59 7.17 2.13
N MET A 312 -22.08 6.67 0.99
CA MET A 312 -22.17 7.44 -0.24
C MET A 312 -23.14 8.61 -0.11
N PHE A 313 -24.29 8.39 0.54
CA PHE A 313 -25.22 9.47 0.87
C PHE A 313 -24.59 10.51 1.79
N ASP A 314 -23.95 10.09 2.87
CA ASP A 314 -23.26 10.98 3.81
C ASP A 314 -22.20 11.83 3.10
N MET A 315 -21.43 11.21 2.22
CA MET A 315 -20.42 11.91 1.43
C MET A 315 -21.07 12.98 0.53
N ALA A 316 -22.18 12.65 -0.12
CA ALA A 316 -22.90 13.59 -0.99
C ALA A 316 -23.47 14.78 -0.20
N ALA A 317 -24.08 14.52 0.97
CA ALA A 317 -24.61 15.56 1.84
C ALA A 317 -23.52 16.47 2.40
N ASN A 318 -22.39 15.90 2.86
CA ASN A 318 -21.25 16.67 3.36
C ASN A 318 -20.58 17.50 2.26
N TYR A 319 -20.48 16.96 1.05
CA TYR A 319 -20.00 17.70 -0.11
C TYR A 319 -20.90 18.91 -0.43
N ALA A 320 -22.22 18.72 -0.48
CA ALA A 320 -23.13 19.84 -0.70
C ALA A 320 -22.99 20.90 0.41
N ALA A 321 -22.85 20.47 1.67
CA ALA A 321 -22.62 21.38 2.79
C ALA A 321 -21.31 22.18 2.63
N SER A 322 -20.22 21.55 2.15
CA SER A 322 -18.93 22.22 1.98
C SER A 322 -18.91 23.26 0.86
N GLN A 323 -19.78 23.13 -0.16
CA GLN A 323 -19.90 24.12 -1.22
C GLN A 323 -20.56 25.43 -0.76
N TYR A 324 -21.46 25.37 0.22
CA TYR A 324 -22.25 26.54 0.65
C TYR A 324 -21.88 27.07 2.04
N LYS A 325 -21.25 26.24 2.90
CA LYS A 325 -20.89 26.61 4.28
C LYS A 325 -19.38 26.74 4.44
N LYS A 326 -18.93 27.85 5.02
CA LYS A 326 -17.52 28.03 5.39
C LYS A 326 -17.09 27.01 6.44
N PRO A 327 -15.82 26.56 6.45
CA PRO A 327 -15.30 25.61 7.44
C PRO A 327 -15.58 25.99 8.89
N GLU A 328 -15.45 27.28 9.24
CA GLU A 328 -15.66 27.75 10.62
C GLU A 328 -17.12 27.61 11.05
N THR A 329 -18.07 27.81 10.12
CA THR A 329 -19.50 27.63 10.39
C THR A 329 -19.82 26.16 10.64
N ARG A 330 -19.28 25.25 9.81
CA ARG A 330 -19.49 23.82 9.97
C ARG A 330 -18.92 23.30 11.29
N LEU A 331 -17.74 23.77 11.70
CA LEU A 331 -17.14 23.39 12.98
C LEU A 331 -18.06 23.75 14.17
N LYS A 332 -18.66 24.95 14.16
CA LYS A 332 -19.62 25.36 15.20
C LYS A 332 -20.90 24.54 15.17
N GLU A 333 -21.38 24.17 13.99
CA GLU A 333 -22.55 23.30 13.86
C GLU A 333 -22.27 21.90 14.37
N MET A 334 -21.09 21.34 14.11
CA MET A 334 -20.65 20.02 14.59
C MET A 334 -20.54 19.95 16.12
N GLU A 335 -20.24 21.06 16.80
CA GLU A 335 -20.26 21.14 18.27
C GLU A 335 -21.68 20.99 18.84
N LYS A 336 -22.70 21.40 18.07
CA LYS A 336 -24.09 21.40 18.50
C LYS A 336 -24.87 20.18 18.03
N TYR A 337 -24.57 19.69 16.83
CA TYR A 337 -25.22 18.54 16.22
C TYR A 337 -24.15 17.62 15.61
N PRO A 338 -24.14 16.32 15.96
CA PRO A 338 -23.14 15.39 15.44
C PRO A 338 -23.29 15.13 13.93
N PHE A 339 -24.45 15.46 13.34
CA PHE A 339 -24.77 15.29 11.92
C PHE A 339 -25.47 16.53 11.37
N ASP A 340 -25.14 16.92 10.13
CA ASP A 340 -25.77 18.04 9.43
C ASP A 340 -27.11 17.63 8.78
N VAL A 341 -28.10 17.35 9.62
CA VAL A 341 -29.45 16.93 9.24
C VAL A 341 -30.08 17.88 8.21
N VAL A 342 -29.76 19.18 8.27
CA VAL A 342 -30.28 20.18 7.32
C VAL A 342 -29.81 19.88 5.90
N SER A 343 -28.51 19.64 5.71
CA SER A 343 -27.96 19.30 4.39
C SER A 343 -28.38 17.90 3.96
N MET A 344 -28.49 16.96 4.89
CA MET A 344 -28.97 15.60 4.61
C MET A 344 -30.41 15.60 4.10
N ASN A 345 -31.34 16.31 4.75
CA ASN A 345 -32.74 16.43 4.31
C ASN A 345 -32.89 17.02 2.90
N LYS A 346 -31.95 17.87 2.47
CA LYS A 346 -31.92 18.45 1.12
C LYS A 346 -31.30 17.52 0.07
N THR A 347 -30.62 16.46 0.50
CA THR A 347 -29.83 15.58 -0.38
C THR A 347 -30.64 14.41 -0.90
N LYS A 348 -30.53 14.15 -2.21
CA LYS A 348 -31.10 12.98 -2.87
C LYS A 348 -30.10 12.40 -3.87
N ILE A 349 -30.03 11.07 -3.91
CA ILE A 349 -29.29 10.32 -4.92
C ILE A 349 -30.31 9.70 -5.89
N TYR A 350 -30.03 9.84 -7.18
CA TYR A 350 -30.85 9.36 -8.27
C TYR A 350 -30.09 8.37 -9.14
N SER A 351 -30.83 7.49 -9.81
CA SER A 351 -30.30 6.68 -10.90
C SER A 351 -30.04 7.56 -12.11
N SER A 352 -28.85 7.47 -12.68
CA SER A 352 -28.51 8.16 -13.93
C SER A 352 -29.27 7.61 -15.14
N PHE A 353 -29.86 6.41 -15.03
CA PHE A 353 -30.59 5.75 -16.11
C PHE A 353 -32.03 6.29 -16.25
N ASN A 354 -32.79 6.35 -15.16
CA ASN A 354 -34.23 6.65 -15.19
C ASN A 354 -34.67 7.75 -14.21
N ASN A 355 -33.73 8.40 -13.52
CA ASN A 355 -34.00 9.39 -12.47
C ASN A 355 -34.82 8.85 -11.28
N GLU A 356 -34.86 7.54 -11.04
CA GLU A 356 -35.48 6.99 -9.83
C GLU A 356 -34.69 7.43 -8.59
N VAL A 357 -35.38 7.66 -7.47
CA VAL A 357 -34.72 8.00 -6.20
C VAL A 357 -34.09 6.74 -5.62
N LEU A 358 -32.77 6.76 -5.50
CA LEU A 358 -31.97 5.68 -4.94
C LEU A 358 -31.73 5.86 -3.45
N ALA A 359 -31.51 7.09 -3.01
CA ALA A 359 -31.39 7.41 -1.60
C ALA A 359 -31.94 8.80 -1.31
N SER A 360 -32.59 8.93 -0.17
CA SER A 360 -33.01 10.20 0.40
C SER A 360 -32.91 10.14 1.92
N PHE A 361 -32.93 11.30 2.54
CA PHE A 361 -32.96 11.42 3.99
C PHE A 361 -34.10 12.35 4.39
N ASP A 362 -34.82 11.98 5.44
CA ASP A 362 -35.99 12.72 5.90
C ASP A 362 -36.15 12.55 7.40
N LEU A 363 -35.88 13.62 8.14
CA LEU A 363 -35.95 13.65 9.58
C LEU A 363 -36.35 15.05 10.08
N ASP A 364 -37.36 15.15 10.94
CA ASP A 364 -37.79 16.42 11.50
C ASP A 364 -36.72 17.01 12.44
N LEU A 365 -36.27 18.24 12.15
CA LEU A 365 -35.20 18.91 12.86
C LEU A 365 -35.52 19.21 14.33
N GLN A 366 -36.79 19.52 14.64
CA GLN A 366 -37.19 19.85 16.01
C GLN A 366 -37.27 18.59 16.86
N GLU A 367 -37.86 17.53 16.32
CA GLU A 367 -37.92 16.21 16.93
C GLU A 367 -36.52 15.63 17.13
N TYR A 368 -35.66 15.72 16.12
CA TYR A 368 -34.25 15.31 16.23
C TYR A 368 -33.54 16.00 17.37
N SER A 369 -33.62 17.34 17.41
CA SER A 369 -32.96 18.16 18.43
C SER A 369 -33.46 17.83 19.83
N LYS A 370 -34.76 17.53 19.97
CA LYS A 370 -35.35 17.09 21.24
C LYS A 370 -34.82 15.71 21.65
N ASN A 371 -34.86 14.73 20.76
CA ASN A 371 -34.45 13.36 21.03
C ASN A 371 -32.94 13.23 21.25
N LEU A 372 -32.14 14.07 20.59
CA LEU A 372 -30.69 14.14 20.76
C LEU A 372 -30.30 14.55 22.19
N LYS A 373 -31.05 15.48 22.81
CA LYS A 373 -30.80 15.88 24.22
C LYS A 373 -31.05 14.75 25.21
N SER A 374 -31.92 13.79 24.87
CA SER A 374 -32.21 12.62 25.70
C SER A 374 -31.32 11.41 25.40
N ALA A 375 -30.51 11.45 24.33
CA ALA A 375 -29.58 10.38 23.99
C ALA A 375 -28.49 10.24 25.06
N LYS A 376 -28.26 9.01 25.53
CA LYS A 376 -27.27 8.72 26.60
C LYS A 376 -26.00 8.06 26.06
N SER A 377 -26.06 7.55 24.83
CA SER A 377 -24.97 6.81 24.20
C SER A 377 -24.81 7.19 22.73
N LEU A 378 -23.63 6.92 22.18
CA LEU A 378 -23.38 7.06 20.74
C LEU A 378 -24.32 6.17 19.91
N SER A 379 -24.70 5.00 20.43
CA SER A 379 -25.69 4.12 19.79
C SER A 379 -27.06 4.76 19.67
N ASP A 380 -27.52 5.51 20.69
CA ASP A 380 -28.81 6.21 20.63
C ASP A 380 -28.78 7.28 19.54
N ILE A 381 -27.68 8.05 19.47
CA ILE A 381 -27.49 9.08 18.45
C ILE A 381 -27.48 8.46 17.05
N MET A 382 -26.72 7.37 16.86
CA MET A 382 -26.66 6.66 15.59
C MET A 382 -28.01 6.06 15.19
N PHE A 383 -28.76 5.50 16.13
CA PHE A 383 -30.10 4.97 15.88
C PHE A 383 -31.05 6.07 15.43
N LEU A 384 -31.05 7.22 16.12
CA LEU A 384 -31.85 8.38 15.75
C LEU A 384 -31.51 8.86 14.34
N THR A 385 -30.24 9.07 14.02
CA THR A 385 -29.83 9.51 12.68
C THR A 385 -30.17 8.46 11.62
N ASN A 386 -29.93 7.18 11.90
CA ASN A 386 -30.16 6.11 10.93
C ASN A 386 -31.64 5.95 10.55
N SER A 387 -32.57 6.37 11.42
CA SER A 387 -34.00 6.34 11.12
C SER A 387 -34.41 7.23 9.94
N GLY A 388 -33.61 8.26 9.61
CA GLY A 388 -33.91 9.20 8.53
C GLY A 388 -33.60 8.67 7.12
N TYR A 389 -32.80 7.61 6.98
CA TYR A 389 -32.42 7.10 5.66
C TYR A 389 -33.55 6.33 4.98
N LYS A 390 -33.80 6.68 3.72
CA LYS A 390 -34.65 5.92 2.79
C LYS A 390 -33.79 5.49 1.62
N ILE A 391 -33.38 4.21 1.61
CA ILE A 391 -32.46 3.62 0.62
C ILE A 391 -33.23 2.63 -0.24
N ASN A 392 -33.20 2.82 -1.56
CA ASN A 392 -33.64 1.82 -2.50
C ASN A 392 -32.53 0.78 -2.72
N SER A 393 -32.74 -0.43 -2.22
CA SER A 393 -31.76 -1.51 -2.34
C SER A 393 -31.75 -2.17 -3.72
N ASN A 394 -32.87 -2.12 -4.44
CA ASN A 394 -33.09 -2.84 -5.69
C ASN A 394 -33.48 -1.83 -6.80
N PRO A 395 -32.50 -1.10 -7.36
CA PRO A 395 -32.76 -0.12 -8.42
C PRO A 395 -33.23 -0.80 -9.70
N THR A 396 -33.92 -0.04 -10.56
CA THR A 396 -34.19 -0.48 -11.92
C THR A 396 -32.89 -0.43 -12.71
N LEU A 397 -32.52 -1.55 -13.33
CA LEU A 397 -31.32 -1.67 -14.15
C LEU A 397 -31.64 -1.37 -15.63
N PRO A 398 -30.64 -0.89 -16.41
CA PRO A 398 -30.79 -0.62 -17.85
C PRO A 398 -31.17 -1.84 -18.69
#